data_AF-A0A0M3JWQ7-F1
#
_entry.id   AF-A0A0M3JWQ7-F1
#
_cell.length_a   1.000
_cell.length_b   1.000
_cell.length_c   1.000
_cell.angle_alpha   90.00
_cell.angle_beta   90.00
_cell.angle_gamma   90.00
#
_symmetry.space_group_name_H-M   'P 1'
#
loop_
_entity.id
_entity.type
_entity.pdbx_description
1 polymer ?
#
loop_
_entity_poly.entity_id
_entity_poly.type
_entity_poly.pdbx_seq_one_letter_code
_entity_poly.pdbx_strand_id
1 'polypeptide(L)'
;MFDMQSEGGRKAVQRQEAGLCWPLRDGYKRSPHQMLLLLGVLVLFVPVTVPCPQSCSCSQTTVICTGQGLTRIPIGIPTDTQRLDLQENKISVVRRDDLAALRQLKILQLMDNQIHMIEENAFDNLLQLERL
;
A
#
# COMPACT_ATOMS: atom_id res chain seq x y z
N MET A 1 30.20 -47.83 6.96
CA MET A 1 30.90 -48.95 7.62
C MET A 1 30.83 -50.10 6.62
N PHE A 2 31.97 -50.60 6.13
CA PHE A 2 32.01 -51.69 5.14
C PHE A 2 32.36 -52.99 5.87
N ASP A 3 31.54 -54.03 5.73
CA ASP A 3 31.85 -55.37 6.25
C ASP A 3 32.61 -56.20 5.21
N MET A 4 33.63 -56.95 5.66
CA MET A 4 34.38 -57.90 4.84
C MET A 4 33.78 -59.31 4.99
N GLN A 5 33.04 -59.79 3.99
CA GLN A 5 32.74 -61.21 3.84
C GLN A 5 33.71 -61.83 2.82
N SER A 6 34.36 -62.93 3.21
CA SER A 6 35.33 -63.68 2.41
C SER A 6 34.79 -65.08 2.10
N GLU A 7 34.33 -65.30 0.88
CA GLU A 7 34.20 -66.63 0.29
C GLU A 7 34.80 -66.61 -1.12
N GLY A 8 35.71 -67.54 -1.41
CA GLY A 8 36.02 -67.95 -2.79
C GLY A 8 36.50 -66.87 -3.77
N GLY A 9 37.72 -66.35 -3.59
CA GLY A 9 38.62 -66.06 -4.72
C GLY A 9 38.16 -65.04 -5.78
N ARG A 10 37.64 -63.87 -5.40
CA ARG A 10 37.75 -62.57 -6.10
C ARG A 10 37.24 -61.49 -5.12
N LYS A 11 38.12 -60.64 -4.58
CA LYS A 11 37.71 -59.51 -3.72
C LYS A 11 37.28 -58.34 -4.60
N ALA A 12 36.01 -57.97 -4.55
CA ALA A 12 35.52 -56.70 -5.11
C ALA A 12 35.24 -55.72 -3.97
N VAL A 13 35.76 -54.51 -4.11
CA VAL A 13 35.42 -53.33 -3.28
C VAL A 13 34.42 -52.49 -4.09
N GLN A 14 33.62 -51.62 -3.44
CA GLN A 14 32.71 -50.58 -3.99
C GLN A 14 31.22 -50.97 -4.07
N ARG A 15 30.23 -50.09 -3.89
CA ARG A 15 30.08 -48.72 -3.31
C ARG A 15 28.72 -48.74 -2.61
N GLN A 16 28.60 -48.22 -1.39
CA GLN A 16 27.30 -48.06 -0.75
C GLN A 16 26.67 -46.77 -1.29
N GLU A 17 25.68 -46.89 -2.19
CA GLU A 17 24.83 -45.75 -2.55
C GLU A 17 23.54 -45.84 -1.75
N ALA A 18 23.34 -44.88 -0.85
CA ALA A 18 22.05 -44.60 -0.25
C ALA A 18 21.14 -43.99 -1.32
N GLY A 19 20.49 -44.84 -2.12
CA GLY A 19 19.48 -44.44 -3.10
C GLY A 19 18.10 -44.53 -2.49
N LEU A 20 17.58 -43.41 -1.97
CA LEU A 20 16.20 -43.26 -1.54
C LEU A 20 15.26 -43.57 -2.72
N CYS A 21 14.47 -44.64 -2.59
CA CYS A 21 13.38 -44.94 -3.51
C CYS A 21 12.23 -43.97 -3.21
N TRP A 22 12.24 -42.78 -3.82
CA TRP A 22 11.09 -41.88 -3.82
C TRP A 22 10.12 -42.34 -4.93
N PRO A 23 8.82 -42.53 -4.66
CA PRO A 23 7.86 -42.70 -5.73
C PRO A 23 7.68 -41.32 -6.39
N LEU A 24 8.29 -41.12 -7.56
CA LEU A 24 7.94 -40.02 -8.45
C LEU A 24 6.59 -40.30 -9.09
N ARG A 25 5.50 -39.88 -8.43
CA ARG A 25 4.22 -39.71 -9.10
C ARG A 25 3.34 -38.69 -8.41
N ASP A 26 3.60 -37.42 -8.68
CA ASP A 26 2.56 -36.42 -8.85
C ASP A 26 3.02 -35.41 -9.90
N GLY A 27 2.57 -35.63 -11.12
CA GLY A 27 2.68 -34.64 -12.17
C GLY A 27 1.75 -33.48 -11.85
N TYR A 28 2.29 -32.43 -11.22
CA TYR A 28 1.60 -31.16 -11.10
C TYR A 28 1.43 -30.57 -12.52
N LYS A 29 0.34 -30.98 -13.19
CA LYS A 29 -0.10 -30.41 -14.47
C LYS A 29 -0.55 -28.97 -14.20
N ARG A 30 0.38 -28.01 -14.30
CA ARG A 30 0.09 -26.58 -14.38
C ARG A 30 -0.78 -26.33 -15.61
N SER A 31 -2.10 -26.31 -15.45
CA SER A 31 -2.97 -25.72 -16.46
C SER A 31 -2.84 -24.19 -16.40
N PRO A 32 -2.86 -23.49 -17.55
CA PRO A 32 -2.69 -22.03 -17.57
C PRO A 32 -3.75 -21.29 -16.75
N HIS A 33 -4.95 -21.87 -16.60
CA HIS A 33 -6.02 -21.32 -15.76
C HIS A 33 -5.72 -21.33 -14.26
N GLN A 34 -4.97 -22.33 -13.76
CA GLN A 34 -4.61 -22.42 -12.34
C GLN A 34 -3.65 -21.30 -11.94
N MET A 35 -2.85 -20.80 -12.88
CA MET A 35 -1.96 -19.64 -12.66
C MET A 35 -2.74 -18.31 -12.69
N LEU A 36 -3.76 -18.20 -13.54
CA LEU A 36 -4.66 -17.04 -13.61
C LEU A 36 -5.55 -16.88 -12.36
N LEU A 37 -6.03 -18.00 -11.78
CA LEU A 37 -6.83 -17.98 -10.55
C LEU A 37 -6.03 -17.47 -9.35
N LEU A 38 -4.75 -17.86 -9.22
CA LEU A 38 -3.87 -17.40 -8.14
C LEU A 38 -3.54 -15.90 -8.23
N LEU A 39 -3.31 -15.37 -9.43
CA LEU A 39 -3.09 -13.94 -9.66
C LEU A 39 -4.35 -13.10 -9.39
N GLY A 40 -5.53 -13.59 -9.78
CA GLY A 40 -6.81 -12.90 -9.53
C GLY A 40 -7.20 -12.83 -8.06
N VAL A 41 -6.95 -13.90 -7.29
CA VAL A 41 -7.19 -13.91 -5.84
C VAL A 41 -6.25 -12.95 -5.10
N LEU A 42 -4.99 -12.83 -5.55
CA LEU A 42 -4.01 -11.93 -4.92
C LEU A 42 -4.43 -10.45 -4.98
N VAL A 43 -5.08 -10.02 -6.07
CA VAL A 43 -5.55 -8.64 -6.25
C VAL A 43 -6.67 -8.28 -5.28
N LEU A 44 -7.49 -9.24 -4.85
CA LEU A 44 -8.59 -9.02 -3.89
C LEU A 44 -8.11 -8.69 -2.47
N PHE A 45 -6.89 -9.09 -2.13
CA PHE A 45 -6.29 -8.84 -0.82
C PHE A 45 -5.38 -7.60 -0.79
N VAL A 46 -5.19 -6.91 -1.92
CA VAL A 46 -4.43 -5.66 -1.93
C VAL A 46 -5.32 -4.56 -1.32
N PRO A 47 -4.96 -3.98 -0.17
CA PRO A 47 -5.68 -2.83 0.32
C PRO A 47 -5.53 -1.71 -0.71
N VAL A 48 -6.67 -1.12 -1.13
CA VAL A 48 -6.66 0.06 -1.99
C VAL A 48 -6.07 1.20 -1.17
N THR A 49 -4.79 1.49 -1.38
CA THR A 49 -4.13 2.64 -0.77
C THR A 49 -4.33 3.84 -1.68
N VAL A 50 -4.87 4.93 -1.14
CA VAL A 50 -4.88 6.20 -1.86
C VAL A 50 -3.44 6.72 -1.86
N PRO A 51 -2.80 6.90 -3.03
CA PRO A 51 -1.45 7.41 -3.08
C PRO A 51 -1.39 8.84 -2.55
N CYS A 52 -0.36 9.15 -1.76
CA CYS A 52 -0.14 10.49 -1.25
C CYS A 52 0.10 11.47 -2.42
N PRO A 53 -0.47 12.70 -2.38
CA PRO A 53 -0.19 13.72 -3.40
C PRO A 53 1.30 14.02 -3.51
N GLN A 54 1.80 14.24 -4.73
CA GLN A 54 3.24 14.43 -4.99
C GLN A 54 3.84 15.66 -4.27
N SER A 55 3.03 16.68 -4.02
CA SER A 55 3.45 17.89 -3.29
C SER A 55 3.30 17.76 -1.77
N CYS A 56 2.92 16.59 -1.25
CA CYS A 56 2.60 16.43 0.16
C CYS A 56 3.41 15.28 0.79
N SER A 57 3.62 15.37 2.10
CA SER A 57 4.13 14.30 2.92
C SER A 57 3.00 13.74 3.77
N CYS A 58 2.71 12.44 3.60
CA CYS A 58 1.66 11.77 4.35
C CYS A 58 2.27 10.83 5.39
N SER A 59 1.78 10.92 6.63
CA SER A 59 2.14 10.01 7.72
C SER A 59 0.91 9.65 8.51
N GLN A 60 0.55 8.36 8.50
CA GLN A 60 -0.69 7.85 9.09
C GLN A 60 -1.90 8.63 8.53
N THR A 61 -2.59 9.40 9.37
CA THR A 61 -3.75 10.24 9.03
C THR A 61 -3.40 11.73 8.94
N THR A 62 -2.11 12.08 8.92
CA THR A 62 -1.63 13.46 8.80
C THR A 62 -1.07 13.70 7.42
N VAL A 63 -1.54 14.77 6.76
CA VAL A 63 -1.09 15.19 5.43
C VAL A 63 -0.52 16.60 5.53
N ILE A 64 0.75 16.75 5.19
CA ILE A 64 1.51 17.99 5.29
C ILE A 64 1.89 18.46 3.88
N CYS A 65 1.42 19.62 3.49
CA CYS A 65 1.65 20.23 2.18
C CYS A 65 2.13 21.69 2.31
N THR A 66 2.87 22.00 3.38
CA THR A 66 3.33 23.36 3.69
C THR A 66 4.34 23.88 2.67
N GLY A 67 4.22 25.13 2.23
CA GLY A 67 5.25 25.79 1.41
C GLY A 67 5.36 25.31 -0.04
N GLN A 68 4.32 24.67 -0.58
CA GLN A 68 4.37 23.97 -1.88
C GLN A 68 3.93 24.85 -3.05
N GLY A 69 3.54 26.10 -2.79
CA GLY A 69 3.05 27.01 -3.81
C GLY A 69 1.69 26.59 -4.40
N LEU A 70 0.91 25.80 -3.67
CA LEU A 70 -0.41 25.33 -4.10
C LEU A 70 -1.36 26.50 -4.29
N THR A 71 -2.04 26.56 -5.43
CA THR A 71 -3.03 27.61 -5.73
C THR A 71 -4.47 27.17 -5.39
N ARG A 72 -4.66 25.87 -5.14
CA ARG A 72 -5.91 25.21 -4.79
C ARG A 72 -5.60 24.03 -3.87
N ILE A 73 -6.62 23.58 -3.14
CA ILE A 73 -6.54 22.35 -2.34
C ILE A 73 -6.33 21.16 -3.30
N PRO A 74 -5.34 20.28 -3.08
CA PRO A 74 -5.04 19.19 -4.00
C PRO A 74 -6.10 18.09 -3.93
N ILE A 75 -6.40 17.51 -5.09
CA ILE A 75 -7.22 16.30 -5.17
C ILE A 75 -6.42 15.07 -4.72
N GLY A 76 -7.11 14.04 -4.23
CA GLY A 76 -6.46 12.78 -3.84
C GLY A 76 -5.88 12.78 -2.43
N ILE A 77 -6.30 13.70 -1.56
CA ILE A 77 -6.03 13.60 -0.13
C ILE A 77 -6.76 12.36 0.41
N PRO A 78 -6.09 11.45 1.14
CA PRO A 78 -6.71 10.27 1.72
C PRO A 78 -7.93 10.62 2.60
N THR A 79 -9.04 9.89 2.46
CA THR A 79 -10.30 10.20 3.16
C THR A 79 -10.27 9.96 4.66
N ASP A 80 -9.29 9.20 5.15
CA ASP A 80 -8.99 8.94 6.55
C ASP A 80 -8.10 10.02 7.20
N THR A 81 -7.76 11.08 6.45
CA THR A 81 -6.99 12.22 6.95
C THR A 81 -7.72 12.90 8.11
N GLN A 82 -7.04 13.03 9.25
CA GLN A 82 -7.50 13.73 10.45
C GLN A 82 -6.86 15.10 10.61
N ARG A 83 -5.65 15.28 10.08
CA ARG A 83 -4.93 16.56 10.09
C ARG A 83 -4.42 16.89 8.70
N LEU A 84 -4.83 18.05 8.19
CA LEU A 84 -4.40 18.59 6.90
C LEU A 84 -3.72 19.93 7.11
N ASP A 85 -2.45 20.01 6.74
CA ASP A 85 -1.64 21.22 6.80
C ASP A 85 -1.38 21.75 5.38
N LEU A 86 -1.97 22.89 5.07
CA LEU A 86 -1.85 23.59 3.79
C LEU A 86 -1.24 24.99 3.98
N GLN A 87 -0.49 25.20 5.06
CA GLN A 87 0.08 26.50 5.40
C GLN A 87 1.11 26.97 4.36
N GLU A 88 1.37 28.28 4.31
CA GLU A 88 2.41 28.88 3.45
C GLU A 88 2.23 28.56 1.95
N ASN A 89 0.97 28.53 1.49
CA ASN A 89 0.62 28.29 0.09
C ASN A 89 0.01 29.55 -0.56
N LYS A 90 -0.52 29.41 -1.77
CA LYS A 90 -1.15 30.49 -2.55
C LYS A 90 -2.61 30.17 -2.82
N ILE A 91 -3.26 29.43 -1.93
CA ILE A 91 -4.67 29.04 -2.06
C ILE A 91 -5.51 30.29 -1.96
N SER A 92 -6.42 30.45 -2.92
CA SER A 92 -7.18 31.68 -3.11
C SER A 92 -8.68 31.50 -2.93
N VAL A 93 -9.19 30.30 -3.24
CA VAL A 93 -10.59 29.93 -3.13
C VAL A 93 -10.71 28.56 -2.48
N VAL A 94 -11.57 28.43 -1.47
CA VAL A 94 -11.96 27.14 -0.88
C VAL A 94 -13.35 26.78 -1.38
N ARG A 95 -13.46 25.71 -2.17
CA ARG A 95 -14.73 25.25 -2.75
C ARG A 95 -15.43 24.24 -1.87
N ARG A 96 -16.73 24.06 -2.13
CA ARG A 96 -17.53 23.02 -1.50
C ARG A 96 -16.99 21.61 -1.70
N ASP A 97 -16.52 21.33 -2.90
CA ASP A 97 -16.09 19.98 -3.27
C ASP A 97 -14.65 19.67 -2.82
N ASP A 98 -13.84 20.69 -2.53
CA ASP A 98 -12.42 20.55 -2.20
C ASP A 98 -12.20 19.69 -0.94
N LEU A 99 -13.10 19.81 0.04
CA LEU A 99 -12.99 19.16 1.35
C LEU A 99 -14.13 18.16 1.62
N ALA A 100 -15.06 17.98 0.67
CA ALA A 100 -16.29 17.21 0.87
C ALA A 100 -16.06 15.74 1.26
N ALA A 101 -14.95 15.15 0.81
CA ALA A 101 -14.60 13.76 1.08
C ALA A 101 -13.91 13.54 2.45
N LEU A 102 -13.43 14.61 3.11
CA LEU A 102 -12.59 14.52 4.31
C LEU A 102 -13.40 14.51 5.61
N ARG A 103 -14.34 13.57 5.73
CA ARG A 103 -15.30 13.52 6.86
C ARG A 103 -14.67 13.28 8.24
N GLN A 104 -13.45 12.73 8.27
CA GLN A 104 -12.69 12.47 9.49
C GLN A 104 -11.73 13.62 9.86
N LEU A 105 -11.75 14.72 9.11
CA LEU A 105 -10.85 15.84 9.33
C LEU A 105 -11.19 16.54 10.64
N LYS A 106 -10.19 16.67 11.51
CA LYS A 106 -10.28 17.34 12.81
C LYS A 106 -9.54 18.66 12.84
N ILE A 107 -8.42 18.72 12.14
CA ILE A 107 -7.54 19.88 12.11
C ILE A 107 -7.27 20.24 10.65
N LEU A 108 -7.67 21.44 10.25
CA LEU A 108 -7.33 22.04 8.97
C LEU A 108 -6.47 23.27 9.25
N GLN A 109 -5.30 23.41 8.61
CA GLN A 109 -4.46 24.59 8.75
C GLN A 109 -4.32 25.28 7.39
N LEU A 110 -4.84 26.50 7.27
CA LEU A 110 -4.83 27.32 6.05
C LEU A 110 -4.08 28.64 6.22
N MET A 111 -3.31 28.79 7.31
CA MET A 111 -2.54 30.01 7.60
C MET A 111 -1.57 30.36 6.46
N ASP A 112 -1.27 31.65 6.31
CA ASP A 112 -0.34 32.16 5.29
C ASP A 112 -0.70 31.73 3.85
N ASN A 113 -2.00 31.82 3.53
CA ASN A 113 -2.55 31.71 2.18
C ASN A 113 -3.12 33.05 1.68
N GLN A 114 -3.71 33.06 0.47
CA GLN A 114 -4.28 34.25 -0.19
C GLN A 114 -5.80 34.11 -0.37
N ILE A 115 -6.46 33.47 0.61
CA ILE A 115 -7.87 33.12 0.53
C ILE A 115 -8.71 34.40 0.58
N HIS A 116 -9.44 34.68 -0.49
CA HIS A 116 -10.36 35.81 -0.58
C HIS A 116 -11.80 35.37 -0.80
N MET A 117 -12.03 34.08 -1.06
CA MET A 117 -13.36 33.52 -1.24
C MET A 117 -13.44 32.11 -0.63
N ILE A 118 -14.52 31.88 0.12
CA ILE A 118 -14.91 30.56 0.61
C ILE A 118 -16.34 30.35 0.13
N GLU A 119 -16.58 29.27 -0.61
CA GLU A 119 -17.93 28.95 -1.08
C GLU A 119 -18.85 28.61 0.10
N GLU A 120 -20.14 28.90 -0.07
CA GLU A 120 -21.14 28.52 0.92
C GLU A 120 -21.12 27.00 1.13
N ASN A 121 -21.27 26.56 2.39
CA ASN A 121 -21.28 25.15 2.75
C ASN A 121 -19.97 24.40 2.48
N ALA A 122 -18.84 25.12 2.37
CA ALA A 122 -17.55 24.50 2.09
C ALA A 122 -17.03 23.52 3.17
N PHE A 123 -17.53 23.67 4.39
CA PHE A 123 -17.11 22.87 5.54
C PHE A 123 -18.21 21.94 6.08
N ASP A 124 -19.40 21.90 5.47
CA ASP A 124 -20.56 21.16 5.97
C ASP A 124 -20.31 19.65 6.15
N ASN A 125 -19.43 19.09 5.31
CA ASN A 125 -19.09 17.67 5.37
C ASN A 125 -18.01 17.33 6.41
N LEU A 126 -17.40 18.33 7.06
CA LEU A 126 -16.33 18.17 8.04
C LEU A 126 -16.91 17.98 9.45
N LEU A 127 -17.59 16.86 9.65
CA LEU A 127 -18.38 16.56 10.86
C LEU A 127 -17.54 16.46 12.15
N GLN A 128 -16.23 16.24 12.02
CA GLN A 128 -15.31 16.11 13.15
C GLN A 128 -14.37 17.31 13.31
N LEU A 129 -14.62 18.42 12.60
CA LEU A 129 -13.71 19.56 12.62
C LEU A 129 -13.69 20.21 14.01
N GLU A 130 -12.52 20.19 14.63
CA GLU A 130 -12.27 20.77 15.95
C GLU A 130 -11.50 22.09 15.82
N ARG A 131 -10.63 22.22 14.80
CA ARG A 131 -9.70 23.34 14.61
C ARG A 131 -9.55 23.70 13.13
N LEU A 132 -9.64 24.99 12.82
CA LEU A 132 -9.49 25.61 11.49
C LEU A 132 -8.48 26.76 11.55
#